data_AF-A0A1A2MVR7-F1
#
_entry.id   AF-A0A1A2MVR7-F1
#
_cell.length_a   1.000
_cell.length_b   1.000
_cell.length_c   1.000
_cell.angle_alpha   90.00
_cell.angle_beta   90.00
_cell.angle_gamma   90.00
#
_symmetry.space_group_name_H-M   'P 1'
#
loop_
_entity.id
_entity.type
_entity.pdbx_description
1 polymer ?
#
loop_
_entity_poly.entity_id
_entity_poly.type
_entity_poly.pdbx_seq_one_letter_code
_entity_poly.pdbx_strand_id
1 'polypeptide(L)'
;MTQAAEPVLTVRSDRSKGSFAAGRDVVVGSDLRADLRVAHPLIARSHLLLRFDRGKWIALDNNSLNGVYVNGQRVPLVDIEDGQTINIGKPDGP
;
A
#
# COMPACT_ATOMS: atom_id res chain seq x y z
N MET A 1 -13.64 15.97 25.29
CA MET A 1 -13.62 14.69 24.55
C MET A 1 -12.56 14.84 23.47
N THR A 2 -11.39 14.22 23.64
CA THR A 2 -10.35 14.22 22.60
C THR A 2 -10.84 13.33 21.47
N GLN A 3 -11.18 13.93 20.34
CA GLN A 3 -11.39 13.20 19.09
C GLN A 3 -10.11 12.39 18.85
N ALA A 4 -10.18 11.06 18.94
CA ALA A 4 -9.07 10.22 18.56
C ALA A 4 -8.79 10.52 17.10
N ALA A 5 -7.63 11.14 16.82
CA ALA A 5 -7.22 11.38 15.45
C ALA A 5 -7.20 10.04 14.73
N GLU A 6 -7.91 9.94 13.62
CA GLU A 6 -7.88 8.71 12.82
C GLU A 6 -6.41 8.41 12.47
N PRO A 7 -5.96 7.15 12.60
CA PRO A 7 -4.55 6.83 12.48
C PRO A 7 -4.07 7.18 11.07
N VAL A 8 -3.01 7.98 10.99
CA VAL A 8 -2.35 8.31 9.73
C VAL A 8 -1.47 7.15 9.32
N LEU A 9 -1.57 6.71 8.06
CA LEU A 9 -0.65 5.73 7.49
C LEU A 9 0.52 6.44 6.84
N THR A 10 1.73 6.20 7.35
CA THR A 10 2.97 6.59 6.67
C THR A 10 3.47 5.44 5.82
N VAL A 11 3.67 5.69 4.53
CA VAL A 11 4.23 4.73 3.58
C VAL A 11 5.59 5.22 3.12
N ARG A 12 6.57 4.33 3.09
CA ARG A 12 7.92 4.62 2.61
C ARG A 12 8.37 3.54 1.64
N SER A 13 8.96 3.98 0.55
CA SER A 13 9.75 3.19 -0.40
C SER A 13 11.12 3.86 -0.55
N ASP A 14 12.02 3.26 -1.32
CA ASP A 14 13.36 3.82 -1.56
C ASP A 14 13.34 5.25 -2.13
N ARG A 15 12.32 5.59 -2.91
CA ARG A 15 12.24 6.85 -3.66
C ARG A 15 11.09 7.76 -3.25
N SER A 16 10.09 7.23 -2.54
CA SER A 16 8.85 7.93 -2.25
C SER A 16 8.44 7.72 -0.80
N LYS A 17 8.01 8.79 -0.13
CA LYS A 17 7.38 8.76 1.19
C LYS A 17 6.10 9.58 1.16
N GLY A 18 5.04 9.08 1.77
CA GLY A 18 3.77 9.79 1.91
C GLY A 18 3.11 9.49 3.25
N SER A 19 2.29 10.41 3.74
CA SER A 19 1.43 10.22 4.90
C SER A 19 -0.01 10.46 4.48
N PHE A 20 -0.89 9.52 4.80
CA PHE A 20 -2.26 9.51 4.33
C PHE A 20 -3.21 9.44 5.51
N ALA A 21 -4.16 10.37 5.58
CA ALA A 21 -5.26 10.31 6.52
C ALA A 21 -6.26 9.24 6.07
N ALA A 22 -6.99 8.68 7.03
CA ALA A 22 -8.14 7.84 6.72
C ALA A 22 -9.20 8.61 5.91
N GLY A 23 -10.02 7.88 5.15
CA GLY A 23 -11.13 8.44 4.38
C GLY A 23 -11.20 7.93 2.94
N ARG A 24 -10.22 8.31 2.11
CA ARG A 24 -10.16 7.84 0.71
C ARG A 24 -9.14 6.73 0.54
N ASP A 25 -9.36 5.86 -0.44
CA ASP A 25 -8.35 4.90 -0.86
C ASP A 25 -7.11 5.62 -1.40
N VAL A 26 -5.95 5.09 -1.04
CA VAL A 26 -4.65 5.54 -1.54
C VAL A 26 -4.17 4.54 -2.58
N VAL A 27 -3.84 5.04 -3.77
CA VAL A 27 -3.33 4.21 -4.85
C VAL A 27 -1.81 4.17 -4.82
N VAL A 28 -1.25 2.96 -4.72
CA VAL A 28 0.18 2.71 -4.95
C VAL A 28 0.34 1.99 -6.29
N GLY A 29 1.20 2.52 -7.16
CA GLY A 29 1.41 1.94 -8.49
C GLY A 29 2.40 2.71 -9.35
N SER A 30 2.58 2.28 -10.61
CA SER A 30 3.56 2.90 -11.52
C SER A 30 3.06 4.15 -12.25
N ASP A 31 1.75 4.40 -12.21
CA ASP A 31 1.13 5.55 -12.85
C ASP A 31 1.63 6.88 -12.28
N LEU A 32 1.72 7.91 -13.12
CA LEU A 32 2.07 9.27 -12.69
C LEU A 32 1.03 9.90 -11.76
N ARG A 33 -0.21 9.39 -11.79
CA ARG A 33 -1.35 9.83 -10.98
C ARG A 33 -1.54 9.01 -9.71
N ALA A 34 -0.71 7.99 -9.46
CA ALA A 34 -0.78 7.24 -8.21
C ALA A 34 -0.40 8.16 -7.04
N ASP A 35 -1.10 8.03 -5.91
CA ASP A 35 -0.81 8.81 -4.70
C ASP A 35 0.60 8.50 -4.16
N LEU A 36 1.05 7.25 -4.30
CA LEU A 36 2.43 6.85 -4.09
C LEU A 36 2.96 6.11 -5.31
N ARG A 37 3.82 6.79 -6.07
CA ARG A 37 4.38 6.22 -7.30
C ARG A 37 5.58 5.31 -7.03
N VAL A 38 5.52 4.11 -7.61
CA VAL A 38 6.62 3.15 -7.72
C VAL A 38 6.86 2.86 -9.20
N ALA A 39 7.79 3.62 -9.80
CA ALA A 39 8.05 3.58 -11.24
C ALA A 39 8.92 2.36 -11.62
N HIS A 40 8.29 1.19 -11.77
CA HIS A 40 8.97 -0.04 -12.17
C HIS A 40 8.10 -0.90 -13.11
N PRO A 41 8.67 -1.60 -14.12
CA PRO A 41 7.90 -2.36 -15.11
C PRO A 41 7.05 -3.50 -14.53
N LEU A 42 7.46 -4.06 -13.39
CA LEU A 42 6.71 -5.11 -12.71
C LEU A 42 5.49 -4.58 -11.91
N ILE A 43 5.36 -3.27 -11.80
CA ILE A 43 4.32 -2.64 -10.99
C ILE A 43 3.18 -2.17 -11.90
N ALA A 44 2.00 -2.75 -11.73
CA ALA A 44 0.77 -2.26 -12.35
C ALA A 44 0.53 -0.76 -12.08
N ARG A 45 -0.19 -0.11 -12.99
CA ARG A 45 -0.48 1.35 -12.91
C ARG A 45 -1.18 1.72 -11.60
N SER A 46 -2.14 0.92 -11.18
CA SER A 46 -2.77 0.94 -9.85
C SER A 46 -2.63 -0.47 -9.28
N HIS A 47 -1.56 -0.71 -8.52
CA HIS A 47 -1.13 -2.05 -8.11
C HIS A 47 -1.76 -2.47 -6.78
N LEU A 48 -1.77 -1.55 -5.81
CA LEU A 48 -2.13 -1.80 -4.43
C LEU A 48 -3.01 -0.64 -3.96
N LEU A 49 -4.13 -0.95 -3.32
CA LEU A 49 -4.97 0.03 -2.63
C LEU A 49 -4.69 -0.03 -1.14
N LEU A 50 -4.42 1.12 -0.52
CA LEU A 50 -4.40 1.24 0.94
C LEU A 50 -5.71 1.88 1.36
N ARG A 51 -6.47 1.17 2.20
CA ARG A 51 -7.79 1.59 2.65
C ARG A 51 -7.83 1.58 4.17
N PHE A 52 -8.48 2.58 4.74
CA PHE A 52 -8.89 2.51 6.14
C PHE A 52 -10.30 1.92 6.21
N ASP A 53 -10.43 0.74 6.80
CA ASP A 53 -11.71 0.05 6.97
C ASP A 53 -11.82 -0.52 8.40
N ARG A 54 -12.99 -0.39 9.01
CA ARG A 54 -13.31 -0.92 10.35
C ARG A 54 -12.24 -0.61 11.41
N GLY A 55 -11.68 0.60 11.39
CA GLY A 55 -10.71 1.06 12.38
C GLY A 55 -9.26 0.63 12.15
N LYS A 56 -8.94 0.01 11.00
CA LYS A 56 -7.58 -0.41 10.66
C LYS A 56 -7.23 -0.09 9.20
N TRP A 57 -5.93 0.02 8.93
CA TRP A 57 -5.43 0.09 7.57
C TRP A 57 -5.30 -1.31 6.98
N ILE A 58 -5.73 -1.46 5.74
CA ILE A 58 -5.58 -2.68 4.95
C ILE A 58 -4.95 -2.36 3.60
N ALA A 59 -4.17 -3.31 3.09
CA ALA A 59 -3.58 -3.29 1.76
C ALA A 59 -4.29 -4.34 0.90
N LEU A 60 -4.76 -3.95 -0.28
CA LEU A 60 -5.51 -4.81 -1.20
C LEU A 60 -4.76 -4.90 -2.53
N ASP A 61 -4.46 -6.12 -2.98
CA ASP A 61 -3.98 -6.34 -4.35
C ASP A 61 -5.07 -5.93 -5.34
N ASN A 62 -4.78 -4.97 -6.21
CA ASN A 62 -5.74 -4.41 -7.15
C ASN A 62 -5.74 -5.18 -8.47
N ASN A 63 -5.91 -6.50 -8.39
CA ASN A 63 -5.80 -7.43 -9.52
C ASN A 63 -4.49 -7.24 -10.31
N SER A 64 -3.38 -7.01 -9.61
CA SER A 64 -2.10 -6.82 -10.27
C SER A 64 -1.58 -8.13 -10.88
N LEU A 65 -0.89 -8.03 -12.02
CA LEU A 65 -0.29 -9.19 -12.69
C LEU A 65 0.72 -9.91 -11.78
N ASN A 66 1.53 -9.13 -11.06
CA ASN A 66 2.68 -9.65 -10.34
C ASN A 66 2.43 -9.80 -8.83
N GLY A 67 1.35 -9.25 -8.29
CA GLY A 67 0.88 -9.49 -6.94
C GLY A 67 1.57 -8.70 -5.83
N VAL A 68 0.98 -8.85 -4.64
CA VAL A 68 1.41 -8.31 -3.37
C VAL A 68 1.93 -9.44 -2.49
N TYR A 69 2.98 -9.19 -1.71
CA TYR A 69 3.68 -10.20 -0.92
C TYR A 69 3.98 -9.72 0.50
N VAL A 70 3.83 -10.63 1.47
CA VAL A 70 4.28 -10.46 2.86
C VAL A 70 5.10 -11.70 3.22
N ASN A 71 6.30 -11.49 3.77
CA ASN A 71 7.23 -12.56 4.12
C ASN A 71 7.46 -13.55 2.96
N GLY A 72 7.54 -13.02 1.74
CA GLY A 72 7.74 -13.78 0.50
C GLY A 72 6.52 -14.56 -0.01
N GLN A 73 5.38 -14.54 0.70
CA GLN A 73 4.15 -15.21 0.30
C GLN A 73 3.21 -14.25 -0.43
N ARG A 74 2.66 -14.67 -1.58
CA ARG A 74 1.68 -13.85 -2.33
C ARG A 74 0.36 -13.83 -1.59
N VAL A 75 -0.18 -12.64 -1.32
CA VAL A 75 -1.41 -12.44 -0.55
C VAL A 75 -2.32 -11.43 -1.26
N PRO A 76 -3.65 -11.64 -1.27
CA PRO A 76 -4.58 -10.70 -1.89
C PRO A 76 -4.92 -9.51 -0.98
N LEU A 77 -4.74 -9.67 0.34
CA LEU A 77 -5.10 -8.71 1.37
C LEU A 77 -4.08 -8.78 2.50
N VAL A 78 -3.72 -7.62 3.06
CA VAL A 78 -2.85 -7.48 4.22
C VAL A 78 -3.52 -6.56 5.24
N ASP A 79 -3.65 -7.02 6.48
CA ASP A 79 -3.91 -6.12 7.61
C ASP A 79 -2.61 -5.41 7.96
N ILE A 80 -2.59 -4.08 7.91
CA ILE A 80 -1.36 -3.31 8.11
C ILE A 80 -1.15 -3.05 9.59
N GLU A 81 -0.06 -3.61 10.11
CA GLU A 81 0.45 -3.32 11.45
C GLU A 81 1.60 -2.29 11.40
N ASP A 82 1.94 -1.70 12.53
CA ASP A 82 3.07 -0.77 12.61
C ASP A 82 4.38 -1.50 12.24
N GLY A 83 5.19 -0.86 11.39
CA GLY A 83 6.42 -1.46 10.86
C GLY A 83 6.22 -2.57 9.81
N GLN A 84 4.98 -2.85 9.39
CA GLN A 84 4.70 -3.88 8.38
C GLN A 84 5.41 -3.58 7.05
N THR A 85 6.13 -4.56 6.54
CA THR A 85 6.73 -4.51 5.19
C THR A 85 5.86 -5.28 4.21
N ILE A 86 5.55 -4.67 3.07
CA ILE A 86 4.77 -5.25 1.98
C ILE A 86 5.57 -5.08 0.70
N ASN A 87 5.81 -6.19 0.01
CA ASN A 87 6.48 -6.20 -1.28
C ASN A 87 5.44 -6.27 -2.40
N ILE A 88 5.73 -5.64 -3.53
CA ILE A 88 4.85 -5.63 -4.71
C ILE A 88 5.66 -6.03 -5.94
N GLY A 89 5.06 -6.75 -6.87
CA GLY A 89 5.74 -7.22 -8.07
C GLY A 89 6.57 -8.50 -7.89
N LYS A 90 7.22 -8.68 -6.75
CA LYS A 90 7.98 -9.90 -6.40
C LYS A 90 8.03 -10.12 -4.88
N PRO A 91 8.38 -11.33 -4.41
CA PRO A 91 8.57 -11.65 -3.00
C PRO A 91 9.52 -10.74 -2.22
N ASP A 92 10.54 -10.16 -2.88
CA ASP A 92 11.62 -9.35 -2.32
C ASP A 92 11.59 -7.88 -2.77
N GLY A 93 10.51 -7.48 -3.44
CA GLY A 93 10.38 -6.16 -4.05
C GLY A 93 10.77 -6.16 -5.54
N PRO A 94 10.36 -5.14 -6.29
CA PRO A 94 10.50 -5.10 -7.75
C PRO A 94 11.95 -5.20 -8.25
#